data_AF-A0AAJ2YYD6-F1
#
_entry.id   AF-A0AAJ2YYD6-F1
#
_cell.length_a   1.000
_cell.length_b   1.000
_cell.length_c   1.000
_cell.angle_alpha   90.00
_cell.angle_beta   90.00
_cell.angle_gamma   90.00
#
_symmetry.space_group_name_H-M   'P 1'
#
loop_
_entity.id
_entity.type
_entity.pdbx_description
1 polymer ?
#
loop_
_entity_poly.entity_id
_entity_poly.type
_entity_poly.pdbx_seq_one_letter_code
_entity_poly.pdbx_strand_id
1 'polypeptide(L)'
;MNDTKVNLVASTLTNSLGTTVIGHATPASVINVKYPNGKYDSLVSDENGEFIAKAPSDLYDGDIIVEANLPGNPASQERVVLAIDLPAPVITAVISTQGDKRLLEGRVNQSDVDVTVKLAGSDEDIFLLVDKGLEFELELPADTVPSQVEVRAKSRRSGKDGVATVSVGVTTKTLTMPALTDEMIAEYVAQEKAAKEANEAANAAIEADKQPKPFEPAAETTPVDIPEEPVSEEESRVVRQHEKSSGLFGFFSKLFGGK
;
A
#
# COMPACT_ATOMS: atom_id res chain seq x y z
N MET A 1 -41.60 -56.05 -16.11
CA MET A 1 -40.31 -55.92 -15.39
C MET A 1 -40.62 -55.08 -14.17
N ASN A 2 -40.27 -55.52 -12.97
CA ASN A 2 -40.45 -54.66 -11.79
C ASN A 2 -39.42 -53.53 -11.91
N ASP A 3 -39.91 -52.31 -12.05
CA ASP A 3 -39.09 -51.09 -12.02
C ASP A 3 -38.66 -50.84 -10.57
N THR A 4 -37.68 -51.61 -10.10
CA THR A 4 -37.07 -51.36 -8.79
C THR A 4 -36.23 -50.10 -8.90
N LYS A 5 -36.81 -48.97 -8.49
CA LYS A 5 -36.10 -47.71 -8.28
C LYS A 5 -35.09 -47.83 -7.13
N VAL A 6 -33.98 -47.13 -7.26
CA VAL A 6 -33.04 -46.93 -6.15
C VAL A 6 -33.68 -46.00 -5.12
N ASN A 7 -33.57 -46.36 -3.84
CA ASN A 7 -33.83 -45.41 -2.76
C ASN A 7 -32.59 -44.55 -2.62
N LEU A 8 -32.70 -43.23 -2.66
CA LEU A 8 -31.57 -42.31 -2.50
C LEU A 8 -31.93 -41.17 -1.55
N VAL A 9 -31.11 -41.00 -0.51
CA VAL A 9 -31.10 -39.81 0.34
C VAL A 9 -29.67 -39.33 0.50
N ALA A 10 -29.46 -38.02 0.49
CA ALA A 10 -28.14 -37.43 0.61
C ALA A 10 -28.21 -36.10 1.36
N SER A 11 -27.10 -35.67 1.92
CA SER A 11 -26.95 -34.40 2.62
C SER A 11 -25.50 -33.92 2.52
N THR A 12 -25.31 -32.61 2.66
CA THR A 12 -23.98 -32.00 2.72
C THR A 12 -23.62 -31.67 4.16
N LEU A 13 -22.34 -31.87 4.49
CA LEU A 13 -21.72 -31.35 5.70
C LEU A 13 -20.60 -30.40 5.29
N THR A 14 -20.75 -29.11 5.59
CA THR A 14 -19.76 -28.07 5.27
C THR A 14 -19.19 -27.48 6.55
N ASN A 15 -17.86 -27.48 6.66
CA ASN A 15 -17.13 -26.87 7.76
C ASN A 15 -15.78 -26.29 7.27
N SER A 16 -14.89 -25.91 8.20
CA SER A 16 -13.58 -25.35 7.87
C SER A 16 -12.64 -26.31 7.12
N LEU A 17 -12.92 -27.62 7.11
CA LEU A 17 -12.16 -28.64 6.39
C LEU A 17 -12.71 -28.92 4.97
N GLY A 18 -13.81 -28.26 4.59
CA GLY A 18 -14.46 -28.38 3.29
C GLY A 18 -15.86 -28.98 3.37
N THR A 19 -16.37 -29.41 2.22
CA THR A 19 -17.71 -29.99 2.07
C THR A 19 -17.59 -31.49 1.83
N THR A 20 -18.44 -32.26 2.51
CA THR A 20 -18.59 -33.71 2.31
C THR A 20 -20.04 -34.02 1.99
N VAL A 21 -20.27 -34.86 0.98
CA VAL A 21 -21.58 -35.43 0.68
C VAL A 21 -21.66 -36.78 1.36
N ILE A 22 -22.66 -36.93 2.22
CA ILE A 22 -22.99 -38.19 2.89
C ILE A 22 -24.38 -38.62 2.45
N GLY A 23 -24.62 -39.92 2.36
CA GLY A 23 -25.94 -40.39 2.02
C GLY A 23 -26.11 -41.88 2.16
N HIS A 24 -27.33 -42.30 1.84
CA HIS A 24 -27.74 -43.68 1.79
C HIS A 24 -28.46 -43.94 0.47
N ALA A 25 -28.03 -45.00 -0.22
CA ALA A 25 -28.62 -45.51 -1.43
C ALA A 25 -29.04 -46.98 -1.25
N THR A 26 -29.76 -47.56 -2.21
CA THR A 26 -29.87 -49.03 -2.29
C THR A 26 -28.44 -49.64 -2.30
N PRO A 27 -28.15 -50.70 -1.51
CA PRO A 27 -26.81 -51.31 -1.49
C PRO A 27 -26.28 -51.67 -2.88
N ALA A 28 -24.96 -51.53 -3.07
CA ALA A 28 -24.27 -51.75 -4.34
C ALA A 28 -24.77 -50.88 -5.52
N SER A 29 -25.35 -49.71 -5.26
CA SER A 29 -25.72 -48.73 -6.29
C SER A 29 -24.49 -47.96 -6.76
N VAL A 30 -24.43 -47.64 -8.05
CA VAL A 30 -23.46 -46.68 -8.59
C VAL A 30 -23.95 -45.28 -8.32
N ILE A 31 -23.18 -44.50 -7.57
CA ILE A 31 -23.44 -43.12 -7.19
C ILE A 31 -22.57 -42.20 -8.05
N ASN A 32 -23.17 -41.21 -8.69
CA ASN A 32 -22.50 -40.16 -9.42
C ASN A 32 -22.80 -38.83 -8.76
N VAL A 33 -21.77 -38.13 -8.28
CA VAL A 33 -21.87 -36.83 -7.63
C VAL A 33 -21.30 -35.79 -8.58
N LYS A 34 -22.09 -34.81 -9.00
CA LYS A 34 -21.66 -33.68 -9.84
C LYS A 34 -21.63 -32.43 -8.99
N TYR A 35 -20.50 -31.72 -9.02
CA TYR A 35 -20.27 -30.52 -8.22
C TYR A 35 -20.46 -29.24 -9.05
N PRO A 36 -20.74 -28.08 -8.41
CA PRO A 36 -20.92 -26.79 -9.08
C PRO A 36 -19.72 -26.35 -9.95
N ASN A 37 -18.50 -26.80 -9.63
CA ASN A 37 -17.30 -26.52 -10.42
C ASN A 37 -17.13 -27.42 -11.66
N GLY A 38 -18.10 -28.28 -11.96
CA GLY A 38 -18.08 -29.21 -13.08
C GLY A 38 -17.28 -30.50 -12.83
N LYS A 39 -16.60 -30.64 -11.69
CA LYS A 39 -15.98 -31.92 -11.30
C LYS A 39 -17.07 -32.91 -10.91
N TYR A 40 -16.74 -34.20 -10.98
CA TYR A 40 -17.63 -35.26 -10.59
C TYR A 40 -16.86 -36.41 -9.95
N ASP A 41 -17.55 -37.13 -9.06
CA ASP A 41 -17.09 -38.38 -8.48
C ASP A 41 -18.04 -39.50 -8.86
N SER A 42 -17.50 -40.71 -9.00
CA SER A 42 -18.29 -41.93 -9.18
C SER A 42 -17.81 -42.97 -8.16
N LEU A 43 -18.75 -43.52 -7.40
CA LEU A 43 -18.47 -44.47 -6.33
C LEU A 43 -19.61 -45.48 -6.22
N VAL A 44 -19.44 -46.51 -5.40
CA VAL A 44 -20.47 -47.53 -5.15
C VAL A 44 -20.87 -47.47 -3.69
N SER A 45 -22.17 -47.51 -3.40
CA SER A 45 -22.65 -47.62 -2.02
C SER A 45 -22.24 -48.96 -1.41
N ASP A 46 -21.95 -48.96 -0.11
CA ASP A 46 -21.51 -50.16 0.57
C ASP A 46 -22.64 -51.20 0.77
N GLU A 47 -22.35 -52.28 1.50
CA GLU A 47 -23.32 -53.35 1.79
C GLU A 47 -24.51 -52.87 2.63
N ASN A 48 -24.34 -51.79 3.40
CA ASN A 48 -25.40 -51.14 4.16
C ASN A 48 -26.12 -50.05 3.37
N GLY A 49 -25.65 -49.72 2.16
CA GLY A 49 -26.18 -48.64 1.34
C GLY A 49 -25.54 -47.28 1.62
N GLU A 50 -24.58 -47.17 2.53
CA GLU A 50 -23.95 -45.89 2.87
C GLU A 50 -22.95 -45.46 1.79
N PHE A 51 -22.79 -44.15 1.64
CA PHE A 51 -21.73 -43.58 0.83
C PHE A 51 -21.24 -42.22 1.36
N ILE A 52 -19.96 -41.94 1.07
CA ILE A 52 -19.29 -40.69 1.43
C ILE A 52 -18.46 -40.21 0.22
N ALA A 53 -18.68 -38.98 -0.21
CA ALA A 53 -17.88 -38.31 -1.23
C ALA A 53 -17.31 -37.00 -0.68
N LYS A 54 -15.98 -36.83 -0.70
CA LYS A 54 -15.35 -35.58 -0.29
C LYS A 54 -15.31 -34.61 -1.46
N ALA A 55 -16.02 -33.50 -1.33
CA ALA A 55 -16.05 -32.52 -2.40
C ALA A 55 -14.67 -31.87 -2.61
N PRO A 56 -14.35 -31.44 -3.84
CA PRO A 56 -13.17 -30.64 -4.13
C PRO A 56 -13.09 -29.38 -3.25
N SER A 57 -11.89 -28.83 -3.05
CA SER A 57 -11.71 -27.60 -2.26
C SER A 57 -12.12 -26.33 -3.02
N ASP A 58 -12.14 -26.38 -4.34
CA ASP A 58 -12.41 -25.27 -5.27
C ASP A 58 -13.87 -25.26 -5.75
N LEU A 59 -14.80 -25.23 -4.80
CA LEU A 59 -16.23 -25.17 -5.10
C LEU A 59 -16.68 -23.73 -5.36
N TYR A 60 -17.73 -23.64 -6.18
CA TYR A 60 -18.56 -22.46 -6.37
C TYR A 60 -19.89 -22.64 -5.62
N ASP A 61 -20.61 -21.54 -5.41
CA ASP A 61 -22.02 -21.61 -5.01
C ASP A 61 -22.83 -22.33 -6.09
N GLY A 62 -23.84 -23.10 -5.66
CA GLY A 62 -24.75 -23.78 -6.56
C GLY A 62 -25.10 -25.20 -6.12
N ASP A 63 -25.56 -25.98 -7.09
CA ASP A 63 -26.13 -27.30 -6.82
C ASP A 63 -25.10 -28.43 -6.93
N ILE A 64 -25.08 -29.31 -5.93
CA ILE A 64 -24.55 -30.65 -6.06
C ILE A 64 -25.69 -31.56 -6.53
N ILE A 65 -25.45 -32.30 -7.60
CA ILE A 65 -26.39 -33.28 -8.13
C ILE A 65 -25.87 -34.67 -7.78
N VAL A 66 -26.62 -35.43 -7.00
CA VAL A 66 -26.33 -36.82 -6.67
C VAL A 66 -27.29 -37.70 -7.43
N GLU A 67 -26.76 -38.62 -8.23
CA GLU A 67 -27.54 -39.60 -9.01
C GLU A 67 -27.13 -41.00 -8.60
N ALA A 68 -28.09 -41.90 -8.41
CA ALA A 68 -27.81 -43.28 -8.04
C ALA A 68 -28.60 -44.25 -8.92
N ASN A 69 -27.95 -45.31 -9.41
CA ASN A 69 -28.60 -46.36 -10.19
C ASN A 69 -27.99 -47.73 -9.88
N LEU A 70 -28.79 -48.79 -10.03
CA LEU A 70 -28.30 -50.16 -9.94
C LEU A 70 -27.36 -50.48 -11.13
N PRO A 71 -26.32 -51.30 -10.92
CA PRO A 71 -25.43 -51.76 -11.99
C PRO A 71 -26.22 -52.45 -13.12
N GLY A 72 -25.97 -52.04 -14.37
CA GLY A 72 -26.65 -52.61 -15.54
C GLY A 72 -28.14 -52.24 -15.68
N ASN A 73 -28.70 -51.42 -14.79
CA ASN A 73 -30.08 -50.98 -14.86
C ASN A 73 -30.21 -49.44 -14.74
N PRO A 74 -29.95 -48.68 -15.82
CA PRO A 74 -30.11 -47.23 -15.83
C PRO A 74 -31.53 -46.74 -15.52
N ALA A 75 -32.56 -47.56 -15.77
CA ALA A 75 -33.95 -47.20 -15.50
C ALA A 75 -34.27 -47.11 -14.00
N SER A 76 -33.41 -47.67 -13.13
CA SER A 76 -33.54 -47.57 -11.67
C SER A 76 -33.09 -46.23 -11.09
N GLN A 77 -32.63 -45.29 -11.93
CA GLN A 77 -31.99 -44.06 -11.50
C GLN A 77 -32.90 -43.18 -10.63
N GLU A 78 -32.33 -42.69 -9.53
CA GLU A 78 -32.91 -41.65 -8.67
C GLU A 78 -31.92 -40.48 -8.57
N ARG A 79 -32.44 -39.27 -8.31
CA ARG A 79 -31.66 -38.03 -8.24
C ARG A 79 -32.03 -37.20 -7.02
N VAL A 80 -31.02 -36.70 -6.30
CA VAL A 80 -31.14 -35.72 -5.23
C VAL A 80 -30.31 -34.49 -5.59
N VAL A 81 -30.87 -33.30 -5.34
CA VAL A 81 -30.19 -32.01 -5.53
C VAL A 81 -29.96 -31.39 -4.16
N LEU A 82 -28.71 -30.99 -3.89
CA LEU A 82 -28.29 -30.36 -2.64
C LEU A 82 -27.70 -29.00 -2.96
N ALA A 83 -27.98 -27.98 -2.16
CA ALA A 83 -27.39 -26.66 -2.33
C ALA A 83 -26.09 -26.53 -1.54
N ILE A 84 -25.07 -25.92 -2.16
CA ILE A 84 -23.91 -25.34 -1.49
C ILE A 84 -24.09 -23.83 -1.48
N ASP A 85 -23.97 -23.27 -0.27
CA ASP A 85 -23.96 -21.82 -0.03
C ASP A 85 -22.64 -21.43 0.64
N LEU A 86 -21.71 -20.84 -0.11
CA LEU A 86 -20.45 -20.34 0.43
C LEU A 86 -20.65 -18.91 0.95
N PRO A 87 -19.96 -18.53 2.03
CA PRO A 87 -20.14 -17.22 2.63
C PRO A 87 -19.66 -16.09 1.72
N ALA A 88 -20.26 -14.91 1.89
CA ALA A 88 -19.71 -13.67 1.36
C ALA A 88 -18.31 -13.38 1.93
N PRO A 89 -17.44 -12.69 1.18
CA PRO A 89 -16.14 -12.30 1.69
C PRO A 89 -16.30 -11.27 2.82
N VAL A 90 -15.44 -11.35 3.82
CA VAL A 90 -15.27 -10.32 4.85
C VAL A 90 -14.04 -9.52 4.48
N ILE A 91 -14.20 -8.21 4.40
CA ILE A 91 -13.15 -7.26 4.03
C ILE A 91 -13.03 -6.17 5.11
N THR A 92 -11.80 -5.80 5.42
CA THR A 92 -11.47 -4.67 6.30
C THR A 92 -10.63 -3.67 5.53
N ALA A 93 -10.82 -2.38 5.80
CA ALA A 93 -10.04 -1.33 5.19
C ALA A 93 -9.82 -0.17 6.18
N VAL A 94 -8.61 0.37 6.18
CA VAL A 94 -8.21 1.52 6.99
C VAL A 94 -7.41 2.49 6.14
N ILE A 95 -7.55 3.77 6.44
CA ILE A 95 -6.71 4.81 5.87
C ILE A 95 -5.58 5.10 6.86
N SER A 96 -4.34 5.01 6.38
CA SER A 96 -3.13 5.33 7.13
C SER A 96 -2.41 6.52 6.49
N THR A 97 -1.58 7.21 7.26
CA THR A 97 -0.64 8.21 6.74
C THR A 97 0.77 7.75 7.05
N GLN A 98 1.57 7.60 6.00
CA GLN A 98 2.95 7.14 6.09
C GLN A 98 3.88 8.16 5.41
N GLY A 99 4.44 9.07 6.22
CA GLY A 99 5.19 10.20 5.67
C GLY A 99 4.24 11.13 4.92
N ASP A 100 4.57 11.44 3.66
CA ASP A 100 3.76 12.31 2.80
C ASP A 100 2.67 11.54 2.02
N LYS A 101 2.61 10.21 2.18
CA LYS A 101 1.64 9.35 1.49
C LYS A 101 0.44 9.04 2.36
N ARG A 102 -0.73 9.05 1.74
CA ARG A 102 -1.96 8.53 2.33
C ARG A 102 -2.29 7.21 1.67
N LEU A 103 -2.48 6.17 2.46
CA LEU A 103 -2.68 4.81 1.95
C LEU A 103 -4.02 4.28 2.44
N LEU A 104 -4.72 3.57 1.57
CA LEU A 104 -5.81 2.66 1.93
C LEU A 104 -5.20 1.27 2.02
N GLU A 105 -5.19 0.72 3.23
CA GLU A 105 -4.70 -0.63 3.51
C GLU A 105 -5.88 -1.50 3.90
N GLY A 106 -5.89 -2.75 3.46
CA GLY A 106 -6.96 -3.65 3.84
C GLY A 106 -6.64 -5.12 3.68
N ARG A 107 -7.57 -5.94 4.17
CA ARG A 107 -7.45 -7.40 4.20
C ARG A 107 -8.77 -8.05 3.85
N VAL A 108 -8.70 -9.24 3.28
CA VAL A 108 -9.83 -10.11 2.99
C VAL A 108 -9.64 -11.48 3.66
N ASN A 109 -10.72 -12.14 4.03
CA ASN A 109 -10.66 -13.48 4.65
C ASN A 109 -10.77 -14.65 3.65
N GLN A 110 -10.83 -14.35 2.36
CA GLN A 110 -11.01 -15.32 1.28
C GLN A 110 -10.03 -15.04 0.14
N SER A 111 -9.54 -16.10 -0.50
CA SER A 111 -8.86 -16.00 -1.80
C SER A 111 -9.87 -15.86 -2.94
N ASP A 112 -9.37 -15.53 -4.14
CA ASP A 112 -10.17 -15.39 -5.37
C ASP A 112 -11.30 -14.37 -5.24
N VAL A 113 -10.97 -13.21 -4.67
CA VAL A 113 -11.87 -12.07 -4.58
C VAL A 113 -11.37 -10.95 -5.51
N ASP A 114 -12.31 -10.26 -6.13
CA ASP A 114 -12.04 -9.02 -6.85
C ASP A 114 -12.34 -7.86 -5.89
N VAL A 115 -11.33 -7.03 -5.58
CA VAL A 115 -11.50 -5.86 -4.71
C VAL A 115 -11.69 -4.61 -5.57
N THR A 116 -12.73 -3.85 -5.26
CA THR A 116 -13.07 -2.61 -5.93
C THR A 116 -13.14 -1.47 -4.92
N VAL A 117 -12.48 -0.36 -5.24
CA VAL A 117 -12.51 0.87 -4.45
C VAL A 117 -13.17 1.96 -5.27
N LYS A 118 -14.16 2.62 -4.67
CA LYS A 118 -14.82 3.80 -5.23
C LYS A 118 -14.51 5.01 -4.37
N LEU A 119 -13.98 6.05 -5.02
CA LEU A 119 -13.68 7.33 -4.38
C LEU A 119 -14.79 8.34 -4.71
N ALA A 120 -15.23 9.10 -3.71
CA ALA A 120 -16.22 10.15 -3.90
C ALA A 120 -15.69 11.23 -4.86
N GLY A 121 -16.49 11.56 -5.87
CA GLY A 121 -16.07 12.47 -6.95
C GLY A 121 -15.39 11.79 -8.13
N SER A 122 -15.18 10.46 -8.07
CA SER A 122 -14.80 9.62 -9.21
C SER A 122 -15.98 8.77 -9.68
N ASP A 123 -16.20 8.72 -10.98
CA ASP A 123 -17.14 7.77 -11.61
C ASP A 123 -16.47 6.44 -11.97
N GLU A 124 -15.13 6.37 -11.88
CA GLU A 124 -14.35 5.17 -12.17
C GLU A 124 -14.08 4.36 -10.90
N ASP A 125 -14.28 3.06 -11.04
CA ASP A 125 -13.97 2.04 -10.04
C ASP A 125 -12.50 1.60 -10.16
N ILE A 126 -11.79 1.58 -9.03
CA ILE A 126 -10.40 1.13 -8.98
C ILE A 126 -10.37 -0.35 -8.59
N PHE A 127 -9.85 -1.20 -9.47
CA PHE A 127 -9.67 -2.62 -9.19
C PHE A 127 -8.31 -2.87 -8.55
N LEU A 128 -8.31 -3.54 -7.39
CA LEU A 128 -7.11 -3.90 -6.65
C LEU A 128 -6.86 -5.40 -6.73
N LEU A 129 -5.59 -5.74 -6.90
CA LEU A 129 -5.13 -7.12 -6.73
C LEU A 129 -4.87 -7.37 -5.25
N VAL A 130 -5.40 -8.49 -4.77
CA VAL A 130 -5.10 -9.00 -3.44
C VAL A 130 -3.84 -9.85 -3.53
N ASP A 131 -2.90 -9.61 -2.63
CA ASP A 131 -1.65 -10.35 -2.59
C ASP A 131 -1.82 -11.76 -1.99
N LYS A 132 -0.71 -12.49 -1.86
CA LYS A 132 -0.73 -13.85 -1.26
C LYS A 132 -1.04 -13.84 0.24
N GLY A 133 -0.84 -12.72 0.93
CA GLY A 133 -1.19 -12.49 2.33
C GLY A 133 -2.66 -12.14 2.54
N LEU A 134 -3.45 -12.06 1.47
CA LEU A 134 -4.82 -11.57 1.45
C LEU A 134 -4.94 -10.09 1.82
N GLU A 135 -3.92 -9.31 1.47
CA GLU A 135 -3.83 -7.88 1.75
C GLU A 135 -3.88 -7.08 0.44
N PHE A 136 -4.30 -5.81 0.53
CA PHE A 136 -4.27 -4.86 -0.58
C PHE A 136 -3.90 -3.47 -0.07
N GLU A 137 -3.32 -2.68 -0.97
CA GLU A 137 -2.92 -1.30 -0.71
C GLU A 137 -3.26 -0.41 -1.92
N LEU A 138 -3.69 0.82 -1.65
CA LEU A 138 -3.91 1.86 -2.66
C LEU A 138 -3.45 3.21 -2.13
N GLU A 139 -2.60 3.91 -2.88
CA GLU A 139 -2.27 5.30 -2.59
C GLU A 139 -3.47 6.21 -2.88
N LEU A 140 -3.86 7.00 -1.88
CA LEU A 140 -4.98 7.92 -1.91
C LEU A 140 -4.48 9.37 -2.03
N PRO A 141 -5.31 10.28 -2.58
CA PRO A 141 -5.10 11.70 -2.42
C PRO A 141 -4.94 12.11 -0.94
N ALA A 142 -4.07 13.08 -0.67
CA ALA A 142 -3.69 13.48 0.70
C ALA A 142 -4.89 13.90 1.58
N ASP A 143 -5.92 14.50 0.98
CA ASP A 143 -7.10 15.01 1.69
C ASP A 143 -8.26 14.02 1.76
N THR A 144 -8.08 12.77 1.30
CA THR A 144 -9.14 11.77 1.31
C THR A 144 -9.53 11.39 2.74
N VAL A 145 -10.82 11.52 3.06
CA VAL A 145 -11.41 11.10 4.33
C VAL A 145 -12.15 9.76 4.19
N PRO A 146 -12.31 8.96 5.26
CA PRO A 146 -12.93 7.64 5.18
C PRO A 146 -14.34 7.63 4.57
N SER A 147 -15.14 8.67 4.81
CA SER A 147 -16.51 8.77 4.25
C SER A 147 -16.55 8.96 2.73
N GLN A 148 -15.40 9.22 2.10
CA GLN A 148 -15.26 9.35 0.65
C GLN A 148 -14.80 8.04 -0.01
N VAL A 149 -14.57 6.97 0.76
CA VAL A 149 -14.03 5.72 0.23
C VAL A 149 -15.04 4.60 0.51
N GLU A 150 -15.50 3.97 -0.55
CA GLU A 150 -16.26 2.72 -0.48
C GLU A 150 -15.37 1.59 -1.00
N VAL A 151 -15.25 0.52 -0.20
CA VAL A 151 -14.46 -0.65 -0.57
C VAL A 151 -15.36 -1.88 -0.58
N ARG A 152 -15.36 -2.58 -1.71
CA ARG A 152 -16.11 -3.81 -1.93
C ARG A 152 -15.17 -4.94 -2.30
N ALA A 153 -15.49 -6.15 -1.85
CA ALA A 153 -14.86 -7.37 -2.31
C ALA A 153 -15.93 -8.29 -2.86
N LYS A 154 -15.76 -8.77 -4.09
CA LYS A 154 -16.66 -9.75 -4.69
C LYS A 154 -15.95 -11.10 -4.77
N SER A 155 -16.52 -12.12 -4.15
CA SER A 155 -15.98 -13.47 -4.27
C SER A 155 -16.28 -14.05 -5.64
N ARG A 156 -15.26 -14.53 -6.36
CA ARG A 156 -15.45 -15.23 -7.63
C ARG A 156 -16.02 -16.63 -7.46
N ARG A 157 -15.96 -17.18 -6.24
CA ARG A 157 -16.49 -18.50 -5.90
C ARG A 157 -17.96 -18.46 -5.55
N SER A 158 -18.37 -17.55 -4.68
CA SER A 158 -19.78 -17.42 -4.27
C SER A 158 -20.57 -16.38 -5.09
N GLY A 159 -19.89 -15.48 -5.80
CA GLY A 159 -20.50 -14.34 -6.48
C GLY A 159 -21.01 -13.25 -5.53
N LYS A 160 -20.85 -13.42 -4.21
CA LYS A 160 -21.36 -12.52 -3.17
C LYS A 160 -20.39 -11.37 -2.88
N ASP A 161 -20.97 -10.24 -2.47
CA ASP A 161 -20.24 -9.04 -2.13
C ASP A 161 -20.04 -8.90 -0.61
N GLY A 162 -18.85 -8.49 -0.22
CA GLY A 162 -18.50 -7.96 1.10
C GLY A 162 -18.20 -6.47 0.99
N VAL A 163 -18.55 -5.70 2.02
CA VAL A 163 -18.31 -4.25 2.07
C VAL A 163 -17.51 -3.94 3.32
N ALA A 164 -16.48 -3.10 3.20
CA ALA A 164 -15.72 -2.62 4.34
C ALA A 164 -16.26 -1.29 4.83
N THR A 165 -16.30 -1.13 6.16
CA THR A 165 -16.35 0.21 6.75
C THR A 165 -14.95 0.76 6.82
N VAL A 166 -14.68 1.85 6.10
CA VAL A 166 -13.37 2.50 6.10
C VAL A 166 -13.23 3.37 7.35
N SER A 167 -12.12 3.24 8.05
CA SER A 167 -11.78 4.03 9.24
C SER A 167 -10.35 4.57 9.15
N VAL A 168 -9.95 5.43 10.08
CA VAL A 168 -8.55 5.90 10.15
C VAL A 168 -7.76 4.95 11.05
N GLY A 169 -6.67 4.39 10.54
CA GLY A 169 -5.73 3.60 11.33
C GLY A 169 -4.89 4.48 12.25
N VAL A 170 -4.63 4.02 13.47
CA VAL A 170 -3.69 4.69 14.38
C VAL A 170 -2.30 4.13 14.11
N THR A 171 -1.49 4.85 13.32
CA THR A 171 -0.08 4.49 13.11
C THR A 171 0.78 5.17 14.17
N THR A 172 1.02 4.50 15.30
CA THR A 172 2.08 4.95 16.22
C THR A 172 3.43 4.57 15.60
N LYS A 173 4.01 5.45 14.76
CA LYS A 173 5.44 5.33 14.47
C LYS A 173 6.19 5.54 15.78
N THR A 174 6.77 4.47 16.32
CA THR A 174 7.70 4.58 17.45
C THR A 174 8.96 5.25 16.92
N LEU A 175 9.08 6.56 17.13
CA LEU A 175 10.33 7.26 16.89
C LEU A 175 11.30 6.87 18.01
N THR A 176 12.26 6.00 17.73
CA THR A 176 13.37 5.76 18.66
C THR A 176 14.21 7.02 18.71
N MET A 177 14.06 7.80 19.78
CA MET A 177 15.01 8.87 20.08
C MET A 177 16.33 8.21 20.46
N PRO A 178 17.47 8.57 19.83
CA PRO A 178 18.76 8.10 20.32
C PRO A 178 18.92 8.56 21.78
N ALA A 179 19.33 7.65 22.65
CA ALA A 179 19.67 8.03 24.02
C ALA A 179 20.84 9.02 23.95
N LEU A 180 20.70 10.17 24.62
CA LEU A 180 21.81 11.10 24.80
C LEU A 180 22.88 10.36 25.62
N THR A 181 23.98 9.98 24.97
CA THR A 181 25.06 9.24 25.64
C THR A 181 26.00 10.20 26.34
N ASP A 182 26.64 9.73 27.42
CA ASP A 182 27.67 10.50 28.13
C ASP A 182 28.82 10.93 27.21
N GLU A 183 29.14 10.13 26.17
CA GLU A 183 30.13 10.48 25.14
C GLU A 183 29.71 11.68 24.29
N MET A 184 28.44 11.74 23.84
CA MET A 184 27.93 12.89 23.08
C MET A 184 27.91 14.17 23.92
N ILE A 185 27.60 14.05 25.22
CA ILE A 185 27.64 15.16 26.17
C ILE A 185 29.09 15.63 26.36
N ALA A 186 30.02 14.68 26.55
CA ALA A 186 31.43 14.98 26.74
C ALA A 186 32.05 15.66 25.51
N GLU A 187 31.72 15.20 24.30
CA GLU A 187 32.21 15.79 23.05
C GLU A 187 31.71 17.23 22.87
N TYR A 188 30.43 17.50 23.16
CA TYR A 188 29.87 18.85 23.12
C TYR A 188 30.56 19.79 24.11
N VAL A 189 30.75 19.35 25.36
CA VAL A 189 31.44 20.14 26.39
C VAL A 189 32.90 20.37 26.02
N ALA A 190 33.57 19.38 25.45
CA ALA A 190 34.94 19.51 24.97
C ALA A 190 35.05 20.50 23.80
N GLN A 191 34.09 20.50 22.87
CA GLN A 191 34.02 21.46 21.78
C GLN A 191 33.81 22.90 22.29
N GLU A 192 32.89 23.10 23.23
CA GLU A 192 32.70 24.42 23.84
C GLU A 192 33.96 24.90 24.57
N LYS A 193 34.65 24.00 25.28
CA LYS A 193 35.87 24.32 26.01
C LYS A 193 36.99 24.68 25.04
N ALA A 194 37.19 23.91 23.97
CA ALA A 194 38.17 24.19 22.94
C ALA A 194 37.88 25.51 22.21
N ALA A 195 36.61 25.84 21.96
CA ALA A 195 36.21 27.11 21.37
C ALA A 195 36.51 28.31 22.30
N LYS A 196 36.28 28.16 23.61
CA LYS A 196 36.62 29.17 24.62
C LYS A 196 38.14 29.37 24.71
N GLU A 197 38.90 28.29 24.79
CA GLU A 197 40.36 28.32 24.85
C GLU A 197 40.98 28.93 23.58
N ALA A 198 40.42 28.62 22.40
CA ALA A 198 40.86 29.22 21.13
C ALA A 198 40.58 30.74 21.09
N ASN A 199 39.43 31.19 21.59
CA ASN A 199 39.09 32.61 21.67
C ASN A 199 39.95 33.35 22.70
N GLU A 200 40.25 32.73 23.83
CA GLU A 200 41.15 33.29 24.86
C GLU A 200 42.59 33.38 24.34
N ALA A 201 43.09 32.36 23.63
CA ALA A 201 44.40 32.37 23.00
C ALA A 201 44.50 33.44 21.91
N ALA A 202 43.45 33.61 21.09
CA ALA A 202 43.37 34.67 20.10
C ALA A 202 43.39 36.07 20.74
N ASN A 203 42.66 36.26 21.84
CA ASN A 203 42.66 37.53 22.58
C ASN A 203 44.01 37.84 23.24
N ALA A 204 44.67 36.83 23.83
CA ALA A 204 46.00 37.00 24.42
C ALA A 204 47.07 37.33 23.36
N ALA A 205 46.98 36.78 22.15
CA ALA A 205 47.86 37.12 21.04
C ALA A 205 47.67 38.58 20.57
N ILE A 206 46.43 39.08 20.56
CA ILE A 206 46.11 40.49 20.27
C ILE A 206 46.67 41.42 21.36
N GLU A 207 46.77 40.96 22.60
CA GLU A 207 47.30 41.73 23.72
C GLU A 207 48.84 41.75 23.76
N ALA A 208 49.49 40.68 23.31
CA ALA A 208 50.95 40.59 23.22
C ALA A 208 51.55 41.49 22.12
N ASP A 209 50.81 41.76 21.04
CA ASP A 209 51.25 42.66 19.95
C ASP A 209 51.16 44.16 20.30
N LYS A 210 50.74 44.50 21.53
CA LYS A 210 50.66 45.89 22.04
C LYS A 210 51.91 46.36 22.81
N GLN A 211 53.00 45.60 22.85
CA GLN A 211 54.25 46.09 23.47
C GLN A 211 54.85 47.24 22.63
N PRO A 212 55.08 48.43 23.22
CA PRO A 212 55.60 49.57 22.47
C PRO A 212 57.06 49.31 22.06
N LYS A 213 57.37 49.48 20.77
CA LYS A 213 58.75 49.48 20.26
C LYS A 213 59.52 50.65 20.89
N PRO A 214 60.82 50.49 21.24
CA PRO A 214 61.61 51.58 21.82
C PRO A 214 61.73 52.77 20.85
N PHE A 215 61.59 53.99 21.38
CA PHE A 215 61.73 55.24 20.62
C PHE A 215 63.17 55.44 20.12
N GLU A 216 63.34 55.60 18.81
CA GLU A 216 64.55 56.16 18.20
C GLU A 216 64.52 57.70 18.27
N PRO A 217 65.64 58.38 18.56
CA PRO A 217 65.66 59.83 18.71
C PRO A 217 65.64 60.53 17.34
N ALA A 218 64.90 61.63 17.27
CA ALA A 218 64.67 62.42 16.06
C ALA A 218 65.96 63.04 15.51
N ALA A 219 66.18 62.86 14.20
CA ALA A 219 67.11 63.67 13.42
C ALA A 219 66.33 64.63 12.50
N GLU A 220 66.32 65.88 12.94
CA GLU A 220 66.53 67.14 12.19
C GLU A 220 66.11 67.26 10.71
N THR A 221 65.28 68.28 10.45
CA THR A 221 64.71 68.69 9.18
C THR A 221 65.71 69.41 8.26
N THR A 222 65.59 69.23 6.95
CA THR A 222 65.92 70.28 5.95
C THR A 222 64.90 70.31 4.80
N PRO A 223 64.66 71.46 4.15
CA PRO A 223 63.37 71.77 3.51
C PRO A 223 63.40 71.95 1.98
N VAL A 224 62.18 72.06 1.41
CA VAL A 224 61.76 72.66 0.11
C VAL A 224 61.87 71.76 -1.15
N ASP A 225 60.75 71.52 -1.87
CA ASP A 225 60.32 72.34 -3.02
C ASP A 225 58.94 71.95 -3.59
N ILE A 226 58.14 72.95 -3.98
CA ILE A 226 56.78 72.84 -4.55
C ILE A 226 56.84 73.36 -6.00
N PRO A 227 56.15 72.70 -6.95
CA PRO A 227 55.47 73.48 -7.99
C PRO A 227 53.98 73.16 -8.13
N GLU A 228 53.24 74.22 -8.47
CA GLU A 228 51.78 74.37 -8.58
C GLU A 228 51.17 73.78 -9.87
N GLU A 229 49.95 73.22 -9.72
CA GLU A 229 48.70 73.35 -10.54
C GLU A 229 48.66 73.01 -12.06
N PRO A 230 47.47 72.78 -12.72
CA PRO A 230 46.12 73.19 -12.32
C PRO A 230 44.94 72.19 -12.53
N VAL A 231 43.82 72.69 -12.02
CA VAL A 231 42.42 72.25 -11.94
C VAL A 231 41.68 72.19 -13.30
N SER A 232 40.68 71.31 -13.42
CA SER A 232 39.46 71.60 -14.19
C SER A 232 38.23 70.91 -13.59
N GLU A 233 37.22 71.73 -13.26
CA GLU A 233 35.90 71.41 -12.69
C GLU A 233 34.82 71.10 -13.76
N GLU A 234 33.59 70.88 -13.26
CA GLU A 234 32.24 70.87 -13.88
C GLU A 234 31.61 69.47 -14.04
N GLU A 235 30.70 69.04 -13.14
CA GLU A 235 29.25 69.35 -13.02
C GLU A 235 28.45 68.98 -14.30
N SER A 236 27.39 68.16 -14.31
CA SER A 236 26.12 68.33 -13.59
C SER A 236 25.06 67.25 -13.99
N ARG A 237 24.18 66.94 -13.02
CA ARG A 237 22.72 66.60 -13.07
C ARG A 237 22.10 65.51 -14.00
N VAL A 238 21.70 64.41 -13.34
CA VAL A 238 20.32 63.84 -13.15
C VAL A 238 19.19 64.22 -14.13
N VAL A 239 18.40 63.23 -14.61
CA VAL A 239 16.90 63.16 -14.52
C VAL A 239 16.25 61.94 -15.25
N ARG A 240 15.40 61.24 -14.47
CA ARG A 240 14.09 60.53 -14.74
C ARG A 240 13.96 59.12 -15.36
N GLN A 241 13.01 58.42 -14.70
CA GLN A 241 12.36 57.12 -14.94
C GLN A 241 11.49 57.08 -16.22
N HIS A 242 11.30 55.88 -16.81
CA HIS A 242 9.98 55.25 -17.01
C HIS A 242 10.08 53.79 -17.53
N GLU A 243 9.39 52.90 -16.81
CA GLU A 243 8.50 51.79 -17.22
C GLU A 243 8.79 50.77 -18.36
N LYS A 244 8.40 49.51 -18.02
CA LYS A 244 7.74 48.46 -18.83
C LYS A 244 8.60 47.75 -19.92
N SER A 245 8.43 46.47 -20.25
CA SER A 245 7.50 45.40 -19.90
C SER A 245 8.05 44.05 -20.39
N SER A 246 7.59 42.96 -19.77
CA SER A 246 7.20 41.68 -20.38
C SER A 246 8.13 40.96 -21.39
N GLY A 247 8.64 39.80 -20.96
CA GLY A 247 8.45 38.49 -21.60
C GLY A 247 9.02 38.24 -23.00
N LEU A 248 9.77 37.15 -23.15
CA LEU A 248 9.43 36.12 -24.15
C LEU A 248 10.21 34.82 -23.87
N PHE A 249 9.45 33.76 -23.69
CA PHE A 249 9.86 32.38 -23.96
C PHE A 249 10.43 32.24 -25.37
N GLY A 250 11.39 31.34 -25.54
CA GLY A 250 11.58 30.64 -26.82
C GLY A 250 13.04 30.40 -27.19
N PHE A 251 13.53 29.19 -26.92
CA PHE A 251 14.53 28.56 -27.79
C PHE A 251 14.18 27.08 -27.94
N PHE A 252 13.31 26.80 -28.92
CA PHE A 252 13.13 25.49 -29.51
C PHE A 252 13.89 25.47 -30.85
N SER A 253 14.87 24.58 -30.96
CA SER A 253 15.44 24.09 -32.21
C SER A 253 16.34 22.90 -31.83
N LYS A 254 16.39 21.74 -32.49
CA LYS A 254 15.78 21.12 -33.68
C LYS A 254 16.47 19.72 -33.76
N LEU A 255 16.12 18.90 -34.76
CA LEU A 255 16.76 17.64 -35.21
C LEU A 255 16.24 16.37 -34.49
N PHE A 256 15.62 15.39 -35.13
CA PHE A 256 15.65 14.93 -36.53
C PHE A 256 14.29 14.35 -36.95
N GLY A 257 13.93 14.56 -38.21
CA GLY A 257 12.93 13.75 -38.92
C GLY A 257 13.62 12.73 -39.83
N GLY A 258 12.88 11.72 -40.26
CA GLY A 258 13.34 10.76 -41.27
C GLY A 258 12.37 9.62 -41.53
N LYS A 259 11.39 9.90 -42.42
CA LYS A 259 10.62 9.02 -43.33
C LYS A 259 9.89 7.80 -42.79
#